data_AF-A0A6P3S3K5-F1
#
_entry.id   AF-A0A6P3S3K5-F1
#
_cell.length_a   1.000
_cell.length_b   1.000
_cell.length_c   1.000
_cell.angle_alpha   90.00
_cell.angle_beta   90.00
_cell.angle_gamma   90.00
#
_symmetry.space_group_name_H-M   'P 1'
#
loop_
_entity.id
_entity.type
_entity.pdbx_description
1 polymer ?
#
loop_
_entity_poly.entity_id
_entity_poly.type
_entity_poly.pdbx_seq_one_letter_code
_entity_poly.pdbx_strand_id
1 'polypeptide(L)'
;MEALQRVYGVSFPDVEMMAAWAKSRQEARSRDHRRIGKEQELFFFHDLSPGSCFFLPRGAFVYRALVDFMREEDRRHDFAEVVSPNVYSCQLWEVAGHRQHYSERTFTFDVDKDTFALKPMNCPGHCLMFAHRPRSWREMPVRFADFGVLHRNEPSGTLRGLTRVRRFQQDDAHVFCTVAQGRYQMM
;
A
#
# COMPACT_ATOMS: atom_id res chain seq x y z
N MET A 1 -5.00 13.28 25.83
CA MET A 1 -4.93 14.43 24.90
C MET A 1 -6.33 14.95 24.71
N GLU A 2 -6.55 16.25 24.92
CA GLU A 2 -7.82 16.88 24.57
C GLU A 2 -8.01 16.91 23.05
N ALA A 3 -9.23 16.68 22.60
CA ALA A 3 -9.59 16.76 21.19
C ALA A 3 -9.71 18.24 20.78
N LEU A 4 -8.93 18.65 19.78
CA LEU A 4 -9.00 20.00 19.21
C LEU A 4 -10.12 20.08 18.16
N GLN A 5 -10.89 21.17 18.17
CA GLN A 5 -11.85 21.48 17.12
C GLN A 5 -11.18 22.29 16.01
N ARG A 6 -11.28 21.82 14.76
CA ARG A 6 -10.74 22.52 13.59
C ARG A 6 -11.88 23.10 12.75
N VAL A 7 -11.88 24.42 12.59
CA VAL A 7 -12.77 25.14 11.68
C VAL A 7 -12.01 25.48 10.39
N TYR A 8 -12.56 25.12 9.25
CA TYR A 8 -12.00 25.45 7.94
C TYR A 8 -12.69 26.69 7.38
N GLY A 9 -11.92 27.66 6.90
CA GLY A 9 -12.40 28.87 6.23
C GLY A 9 -11.58 29.15 4.98
N VAL A 10 -12.20 29.82 4.01
CA VAL A 10 -11.56 30.33 2.79
C VAL A 10 -12.15 31.71 2.50
N SER A 11 -11.33 32.65 2.05
CA SER A 11 -11.76 33.99 1.65
C SER A 11 -11.38 34.26 0.19
N PHE A 12 -12.17 35.13 -0.46
CA PHE A 12 -11.96 35.51 -1.84
C PHE A 12 -12.02 37.05 -1.97
N PRO A 13 -11.26 37.65 -2.90
CA PRO A 13 -11.33 39.09 -3.17
C PRO A 13 -12.70 39.56 -3.68
N ASP A 14 -13.43 38.69 -4.39
CA ASP A 14 -14.75 39.00 -4.96
C ASP A 14 -15.69 37.77 -4.96
N VAL A 15 -16.96 38.04 -5.28
CA VAL A 15 -18.06 37.05 -5.26
C VAL A 15 -17.94 36.07 -6.44
N GLU A 16 -17.39 36.46 -7.58
CA GLU A 16 -17.26 35.60 -8.75
C GLU A 16 -16.23 34.49 -8.49
N MET A 17 -15.09 34.82 -7.90
CA MET A 17 -14.08 33.85 -7.47
C MET A 17 -14.63 32.87 -6.44
N MET A 18 -15.43 33.36 -5.49
CA MET A 18 -16.10 32.50 -4.51
C MET A 18 -17.07 31.52 -5.19
N ALA A 19 -17.88 31.99 -6.14
CA ALA A 19 -18.81 31.14 -6.88
C ALA A 19 -18.08 30.10 -7.75
N ALA A 20 -17.01 30.50 -8.43
CA ALA A 20 -16.17 29.59 -9.21
C ALA A 20 -15.53 28.50 -8.33
N TRP A 21 -14.99 28.89 -7.16
CA TRP A 21 -14.48 27.94 -6.19
C TRP A 21 -15.57 26.98 -5.70
N ALA A 22 -16.74 27.49 -5.32
CA ALA A 22 -17.85 26.66 -4.85
C ALA A 22 -18.29 25.63 -5.90
N LYS A 23 -18.38 26.05 -7.17
CA LYS A 23 -18.67 25.16 -8.30
C LYS A 23 -17.61 24.06 -8.43
N SER A 24 -16.32 24.41 -8.42
CA SER A 24 -15.22 23.44 -8.49
C SER A 24 -15.24 22.42 -7.33
N ARG A 25 -15.63 22.86 -6.12
CA ARG A 25 -15.76 21.98 -4.96
C ARG A 25 -16.94 21.03 -5.10
N GLN A 26 -18.03 21.48 -5.70
CA GLN A 26 -19.19 20.62 -5.99
C GLN A 26 -18.85 19.56 -7.03
N GLU A 27 -18.14 19.93 -8.09
CA GLU A 27 -17.63 18.99 -9.10
C GLU A 27 -16.62 18.00 -8.49
N ALA A 28 -15.73 18.45 -7.61
CA ALA A 28 -14.81 17.55 -6.90
C ALA A 28 -15.56 16.57 -5.98
N ARG A 29 -16.63 17.01 -5.32
CA ARG A 29 -17.49 16.14 -4.48
C ARG A 29 -18.22 15.09 -5.31
N SER A 30 -18.66 15.41 -6.52
CA SER A 30 -19.29 14.43 -7.39
C SER A 30 -18.31 13.34 -7.84
N ARG A 31 -17.01 13.64 -7.92
CA ARG A 31 -15.96 12.69 -8.28
C ARG A 31 -15.32 11.96 -7.08
N ASP A 32 -15.87 12.12 -5.88
CA ASP A 32 -15.35 11.45 -4.69
C ASP A 32 -15.57 9.93 -4.79
N HIS A 33 -14.48 9.16 -4.75
CA HIS A 33 -14.52 7.71 -4.88
C HIS A 33 -15.34 7.02 -3.79
N ARG A 34 -15.52 7.64 -2.62
CA ARG A 34 -16.34 7.10 -1.53
C ARG A 34 -17.82 7.17 -1.87
N ARG A 35 -18.23 8.24 -2.55
CA ARG A 35 -19.60 8.41 -3.05
C ARG A 35 -19.85 7.42 -4.18
N ILE A 36 -18.98 7.42 -5.19
CA ILE A 36 -19.07 6.52 -6.35
C ILE A 36 -19.03 5.05 -5.91
N GLY A 37 -18.10 4.70 -5.03
CA GLY A 37 -17.94 3.33 -4.53
C GLY A 37 -19.16 2.80 -3.79
N LYS A 38 -19.88 3.67 -3.07
CA LYS A 38 -21.15 3.33 -2.45
C LYS A 38 -22.28 3.23 -3.48
N GLU A 39 -22.45 4.23 -4.34
CA GLU A 39 -23.53 4.30 -5.34
C GLU A 39 -23.46 3.16 -6.37
N GLN A 40 -22.26 2.69 -6.69
CA GLN A 40 -22.03 1.61 -7.65
C GLN A 40 -21.80 0.24 -7.00
N GLU A 41 -21.89 0.15 -5.67
CA GLU A 41 -21.69 -1.10 -4.92
C GLU A 41 -20.31 -1.73 -5.21
N LEU A 42 -19.25 -0.90 -5.20
CA LEU A 42 -17.88 -1.35 -5.45
C LEU A 42 -17.21 -1.83 -4.15
N PHE A 43 -17.40 -1.09 -3.06
CA PHE A 43 -16.79 -1.41 -1.79
C PHE A 43 -17.50 -0.76 -0.61
N PHE A 44 -17.24 -1.27 0.59
CA PHE A 44 -17.63 -0.64 1.84
C PHE A 44 -16.53 -0.77 2.91
N PHE A 45 -16.71 -0.08 4.03
CA PHE A 45 -15.88 -0.17 5.23
C PHE A 45 -16.76 -0.48 6.44
N HIS A 46 -16.20 -1.20 7.42
CA HIS A 46 -16.92 -1.60 8.63
C HIS A 46 -16.06 -1.34 9.86
N ASP A 47 -16.69 -0.96 10.98
CA ASP A 47 -15.99 -0.58 12.22
C ASP A 47 -15.26 -1.75 12.89
N LEU A 48 -15.64 -2.99 12.57
CA LEU A 48 -14.91 -4.20 12.98
C LEU A 48 -13.57 -4.38 12.24
N SER A 49 -13.34 -3.66 11.15
CA SER A 49 -12.04 -3.63 10.47
C SER A 49 -11.73 -2.22 9.94
N PRO A 50 -11.47 -1.25 10.84
CA PRO A 50 -11.25 0.14 10.47
C PRO A 50 -10.07 0.27 9.51
N GLY A 51 -10.26 0.98 8.40
CA GLY A 51 -9.21 1.18 7.41
C GLY A 51 -8.93 -0.05 6.53
N SER A 52 -9.75 -1.11 6.62
CA SER A 52 -9.70 -2.26 5.72
C SER A 52 -10.93 -2.25 4.82
N CYS A 53 -10.69 -2.22 3.51
CA CYS A 53 -11.76 -2.19 2.51
C CYS A 53 -12.36 -3.59 2.30
N PHE A 54 -13.69 -3.67 2.24
CA PHE A 54 -14.41 -4.81 1.73
C PHE A 54 -14.80 -4.54 0.28
N PHE A 55 -14.16 -5.23 -0.66
CA PHE A 55 -14.54 -5.16 -2.08
C PHE A 55 -15.76 -6.05 -2.32
N LEU A 56 -16.82 -5.44 -2.88
CA LEU A 56 -18.01 -6.14 -3.35
C LEU A 56 -17.74 -6.72 -4.76
N PRO A 57 -18.60 -7.60 -5.31
CA PRO A 57 -18.33 -8.28 -6.58
C PRO A 57 -17.89 -7.37 -7.73
N ARG A 58 -18.52 -6.19 -7.89
CA ARG A 58 -18.14 -5.20 -8.91
C ARG A 58 -16.78 -4.55 -8.65
N GLY A 59 -16.49 -4.20 -7.40
CA GLY A 59 -15.17 -3.67 -7.04
C GLY A 59 -14.06 -4.72 -7.15
N ALA A 60 -14.37 -5.97 -6.80
CA ALA A 60 -13.45 -7.09 -6.96
C ALA A 60 -13.15 -7.37 -8.44
N PHE A 61 -14.13 -7.21 -9.34
CA PHE A 61 -13.92 -7.27 -10.78
C PHE A 61 -12.92 -6.22 -11.25
N VAL A 62 -13.11 -4.95 -10.87
CA VAL A 62 -12.17 -3.86 -11.21
C VAL A 62 -10.78 -4.14 -10.63
N TYR A 63 -10.70 -4.52 -9.35
CA TYR A 63 -9.44 -4.85 -8.69
C TYR A 63 -8.70 -5.99 -9.41
N ARG A 64 -9.41 -7.06 -9.78
CA ARG A 64 -8.82 -8.20 -10.50
C ARG A 64 -8.31 -7.78 -11.87
N ALA A 65 -9.08 -7.00 -12.63
CA ALA A 65 -8.68 -6.51 -13.94
C ALA A 65 -7.38 -5.68 -13.87
N LEU A 66 -7.22 -4.85 -12.84
CA LEU A 66 -5.99 -4.09 -12.60
C LEU A 66 -4.80 -5.00 -12.25
N VAL A 67 -5.00 -6.00 -11.38
CA VAL A 67 -3.95 -6.96 -11.03
C VAL A 67 -3.52 -7.78 -12.25
N ASP A 68 -4.47 -8.25 -13.06
CA ASP A 68 -4.17 -9.05 -14.24
C ASP A 68 -3.45 -8.22 -15.32
N PHE A 69 -3.80 -6.94 -15.45
CA PHE A 69 -3.05 -5.98 -16.26
C PHE A 69 -1.60 -5.84 -15.77
N MET A 70 -1.39 -5.60 -14.46
CA MET A 70 -0.04 -5.46 -13.92
C MET A 70 0.79 -6.75 -14.08
N ARG A 71 0.18 -7.92 -13.90
CA ARG A 71 0.85 -9.22 -14.14
C ARG A 71 1.26 -9.42 -15.60
N GLU A 72 0.52 -8.85 -16.53
CA GLU A 72 0.90 -8.87 -17.95
C GLU A 72 2.12 -7.96 -18.19
N GLU A 73 2.14 -6.78 -17.58
CA GLU A 73 3.31 -5.88 -17.63
C GLU A 73 4.54 -6.48 -16.95
N ASP A 74 4.39 -7.11 -15.78
CA ASP A 74 5.46 -7.82 -15.08
C ASP A 74 6.09 -8.90 -15.97
N ARG A 75 5.25 -9.70 -16.65
CA ARG A 75 5.71 -10.75 -17.57
C ARG A 75 6.46 -10.19 -18.78
N ARG A 76 6.06 -9.02 -19.29
CA ARG A 76 6.74 -8.34 -20.41
C ARG A 76 8.12 -7.80 -20.02
N HIS A 77 8.33 -7.52 -18.73
CA HIS A 77 9.57 -6.94 -18.21
C HIS A 77 10.42 -7.96 -17.41
N ASP A 78 10.17 -9.25 -17.62
CA ASP A 78 10.90 -10.37 -16.99
C ASP A 78 10.86 -10.36 -15.45
N PHE A 79 9.77 -9.87 -14.86
CA PHE A 79 9.52 -10.04 -13.42
C PHE A 79 8.93 -11.42 -13.15
N ALA A 80 9.50 -12.10 -12.15
CA ALA A 80 8.95 -13.34 -11.63
C ALA A 80 8.01 -13.02 -10.46
N GLU A 81 6.73 -13.37 -10.59
CA GLU A 81 5.79 -13.28 -9.46
C GLU A 81 6.22 -14.25 -8.35
N VAL A 82 6.34 -13.72 -7.14
CA VAL A 82 6.66 -14.46 -5.93
C VAL A 82 5.57 -14.27 -4.89
N VAL A 83 5.50 -15.19 -3.93
CA VAL A 83 4.56 -15.11 -2.81
C VAL A 83 5.34 -15.21 -1.51
N SER A 84 5.20 -14.20 -0.66
CA SER A 84 5.88 -14.10 0.63
C SER A 84 4.89 -14.14 1.80
N PRO A 85 5.29 -14.65 2.99
CA PRO A 85 4.45 -14.64 4.19
C PRO A 85 3.88 -13.26 4.56
N ASN A 86 2.78 -13.25 5.31
CA ASN A 86 2.20 -12.01 5.85
C ASN A 86 2.65 -11.71 7.27
N VAL A 87 3.17 -12.70 7.99
CA VAL A 87 3.54 -12.64 9.40
C VAL A 87 5.01 -13.01 9.53
N TYR A 88 5.77 -12.19 10.24
CA TYR A 88 7.20 -12.40 10.50
C TYR A 88 7.54 -12.16 11.96
N SER A 89 8.58 -12.83 12.45
CA SER A 89 9.23 -12.46 13.71
C SER A 89 9.75 -11.03 13.60
N CYS A 90 9.58 -10.23 14.66
CA CYS A 90 10.08 -8.86 14.71
C CYS A 90 11.61 -8.76 14.57
N GLN A 91 12.34 -9.86 14.79
CA GLN A 91 13.78 -9.96 14.53
C GLN A 91 14.13 -9.61 13.07
N LEU A 92 13.24 -9.92 12.10
CA LEU A 92 13.48 -9.56 10.69
C LEU A 92 13.60 -8.04 10.49
N TRP A 93 12.80 -7.26 11.21
CA TRP A 93 12.79 -5.80 11.09
C TRP A 93 13.98 -5.16 11.82
N GLU A 94 14.53 -5.84 12.81
CA GLU A 94 15.79 -5.46 13.46
C GLU A 94 16.95 -5.62 12.48
N VAL A 95 17.07 -6.79 11.87
CA VAL A 95 18.14 -7.08 10.89
C VAL A 95 18.04 -6.19 9.66
N ALA A 96 16.83 -5.90 9.19
CA ALA A 96 16.61 -5.04 8.02
C ALA A 96 16.78 -3.53 8.32
N GLY A 97 17.02 -3.13 9.57
CA GLY A 97 17.17 -1.72 9.95
C GLY A 97 15.86 -0.91 9.95
N HIS A 98 14.71 -1.55 9.81
CA HIS A 98 13.40 -0.89 9.74
C HIS A 98 12.75 -0.65 11.11
N ARG A 99 13.25 -1.29 12.18
CA ARG A 99 12.64 -1.19 13.53
C ARG A 99 12.50 0.24 14.04
N GLN A 100 13.49 1.11 13.82
CA GLN A 100 13.47 2.49 14.33
C GLN A 100 12.41 3.37 13.63
N HIS A 101 12.01 3.03 12.40
CA HIS A 101 11.10 3.84 11.61
C HIS A 101 9.67 3.29 11.54
N TYR A 102 9.48 1.98 11.78
CA TYR A 102 8.20 1.31 11.59
C TYR A 102 7.58 0.74 12.87
N SER A 103 8.27 0.79 14.02
CA SER A 103 7.76 0.20 15.27
C SER A 103 6.37 0.73 15.67
N GLU A 104 6.14 2.04 15.57
CA GLU A 104 4.86 2.64 15.95
C GLU A 104 3.72 2.40 14.94
N ARG A 105 4.06 2.09 13.69
CA ARG A 105 3.10 1.92 12.58
C ARG A 105 2.95 0.49 12.11
N THR A 106 3.45 -0.48 12.86
CA THR A 106 3.33 -1.90 12.53
C THR A 106 2.34 -2.55 13.48
N PHE A 107 1.51 -3.47 12.96
CA PHE A 107 0.69 -4.31 13.82
C PHE A 107 1.56 -5.43 14.37
N THR A 108 1.73 -5.45 15.69
CA THR A 108 2.49 -6.47 16.42
C THR A 108 1.56 -7.28 17.32
N PHE A 109 1.91 -8.54 17.54
CA PHE A 109 1.23 -9.43 18.47
C PHE A 109 2.22 -10.45 19.02
N ASP A 110 2.01 -10.88 20.26
CA ASP A 110 2.89 -11.85 20.91
C ASP A 110 2.43 -13.28 20.57
N VAL A 111 3.41 -14.14 20.25
CA VAL A 111 3.22 -15.56 20.01
C VAL A 111 4.27 -16.29 20.85
N ASP A 112 3.80 -17.10 21.81
CA ASP A 112 4.63 -17.76 22.80
C ASP A 112 5.53 -16.79 23.58
N LYS A 113 6.84 -16.77 23.29
CA LYS A 113 7.84 -15.91 23.93
C LYS A 113 8.37 -14.81 23.01
N ASP A 114 7.89 -14.75 21.78
CA ASP A 114 8.40 -13.88 20.73
C ASP A 114 7.32 -12.91 20.24
N THR A 115 7.75 -11.73 19.79
CA THR A 115 6.85 -10.76 19.15
C THR A 115 6.88 -10.93 17.65
N PHE A 116 5.70 -11.07 17.06
CA PHE A 116 5.49 -11.14 15.62
C PHE A 116 4.80 -9.88 15.11
N ALA A 117 4.85 -9.69 13.80
CA ALA A 117 4.25 -8.55 13.14
C ALA A 117 3.66 -8.91 11.78
N LEU A 118 2.58 -8.21 11.42
CA LEU A 118 2.12 -8.17 10.03
C LEU A 118 3.11 -7.33 9.20
N LYS A 119 3.49 -7.81 8.02
CA LYS A 119 4.44 -7.09 7.16
C LYS A 119 3.91 -5.70 6.74
N PRO A 120 4.68 -4.62 6.93
CA PRO A 120 4.33 -3.29 6.43
C PRO A 120 4.85 -2.99 5.01
N MET A 121 5.69 -3.90 4.48
CA MET A 121 6.34 -3.87 3.16
C MET A 121 6.82 -5.29 2.78
N ASN A 122 7.06 -5.57 1.49
CA ASN A 122 7.56 -6.89 1.06
C ASN A 122 9.10 -7.00 1.05
N CYS A 123 9.82 -5.88 1.06
CA CYS A 123 11.27 -5.82 0.81
C CYS A 123 12.09 -6.83 1.61
N PRO A 124 11.94 -6.92 2.96
CA PRO A 124 12.76 -7.85 3.74
C PRO A 124 12.45 -9.32 3.44
N GLY A 125 11.21 -9.64 3.09
CA GLY A 125 10.83 -10.98 2.61
C GLY A 125 11.52 -11.31 1.29
N HIS A 126 11.54 -10.38 0.34
CA HIS A 126 12.24 -10.58 -0.94
C HIS A 126 13.76 -10.73 -0.77
N CYS A 127 14.36 -10.01 0.19
CA CYS A 127 15.77 -10.20 0.54
C CYS A 127 16.05 -11.62 1.05
N LEU A 128 15.18 -12.17 1.91
CA LEU A 128 15.31 -13.57 2.36
C LEU A 128 15.20 -14.56 1.19
N MET A 129 14.26 -14.34 0.27
CA MET A 129 14.09 -15.19 -0.93
C MET A 129 15.30 -15.11 -1.87
N PHE A 130 15.87 -13.93 -2.04
CA PHE A 130 17.09 -13.74 -2.82
C PHE A 130 18.26 -14.49 -2.17
N ALA A 131 18.43 -14.32 -0.86
CA ALA A 131 19.52 -14.89 -0.06
C ALA A 131 19.39 -16.41 0.21
N HIS A 132 18.23 -17.01 -0.05
CA HIS A 132 17.96 -18.44 0.23
C HIS A 132 18.98 -19.39 -0.43
N ARG A 133 19.56 -19.00 -1.57
CA ARG A 133 20.63 -19.76 -2.22
C ARG A 133 21.69 -18.85 -2.85
N PRO A 134 22.93 -19.35 -3.04
CA PRO A 134 23.92 -18.66 -3.86
C PRO A 134 23.37 -18.34 -5.26
N ARG A 135 23.74 -17.17 -5.77
CA ARG A 135 23.34 -16.67 -7.10
C ARG A 135 24.58 -16.41 -7.95
N SER A 136 24.53 -16.84 -9.20
CA SER A 136 25.54 -16.48 -10.19
C SER A 136 25.32 -15.05 -10.67
N TRP A 137 26.39 -14.32 -10.99
CA TRP A 137 26.29 -13.01 -11.64
C TRP A 137 25.54 -13.07 -12.98
N ARG A 138 25.52 -14.24 -13.63
CA ARG A 138 24.79 -14.49 -14.89
C ARG A 138 23.27 -14.50 -14.72
N GLU A 139 22.78 -14.71 -13.50
CA GLU A 139 21.36 -14.63 -13.18
C GLU A 139 20.89 -13.17 -12.98
N MET A 140 21.81 -12.20 -12.97
CA MET A 140 21.48 -10.80 -12.71
C MET A 140 21.05 -10.07 -13.99
N PRO A 141 20.01 -9.22 -13.94
CA PRO A 141 19.23 -8.87 -12.75
C PRO A 141 18.16 -9.92 -12.41
N VAL A 142 17.97 -10.18 -11.11
CA VAL A 142 16.83 -10.96 -10.59
C VAL A 142 15.70 -10.00 -10.26
N ARG A 143 14.50 -10.28 -10.75
CA ARG A 143 13.33 -9.41 -10.61
C ARG A 143 12.18 -10.17 -9.96
N PHE A 144 11.75 -9.70 -8.80
CA PHE A 144 10.60 -10.25 -8.09
C PHE A 144 9.45 -9.25 -8.13
N ALA A 145 8.24 -9.71 -8.48
CA ALA A 145 7.00 -8.98 -8.32
C ALA A 145 6.13 -9.68 -7.26
N ASP A 146 5.42 -8.93 -6.42
CA ASP A 146 4.57 -9.46 -5.35
C ASP A 146 3.34 -8.57 -5.14
N PHE A 147 2.16 -9.19 -5.21
CA PHE A 147 0.87 -8.55 -4.88
C PHE A 147 0.47 -8.82 -3.42
N GLY A 148 1.45 -9.05 -2.56
CA GLY A 148 1.29 -9.45 -1.16
C GLY A 148 0.50 -8.44 -0.34
N VAL A 149 -0.28 -8.95 0.62
CA VAL A 149 -1.09 -8.11 1.50
C VAL A 149 -0.22 -7.47 2.57
N LEU A 150 -0.27 -6.15 2.63
CA LEU A 150 0.48 -5.32 3.55
C LEU A 150 -0.43 -4.67 4.59
N HIS A 151 0.13 -4.45 5.78
CA HIS A 151 -0.57 -3.78 6.86
C HIS A 151 0.27 -2.66 7.49
N ARG A 152 -0.34 -1.49 7.69
CA ARG A 152 0.24 -0.38 8.44
C ARG A 152 -0.77 0.10 9.46
N ASN A 153 -0.36 0.22 10.72
CA ASN A 153 -1.18 0.72 11.83
C ASN A 153 -1.31 2.25 11.75
N GLU A 154 -1.99 2.73 10.71
CA GLU A 154 -2.28 4.15 10.54
C GLU A 154 -3.23 4.65 11.65
N PRO A 155 -3.03 5.87 12.18
CA PRO A 155 -3.93 6.44 13.18
C PRO A 155 -5.36 6.54 12.64
N SER A 156 -6.34 6.15 13.45
CA SER A 156 -7.75 6.05 13.03
C SER A 156 -8.30 7.35 12.43
N GLY A 157 -7.94 8.50 13.01
CA GLY A 157 -8.35 9.83 12.52
C GLY A 157 -7.79 10.23 11.15
N THR A 158 -6.85 9.46 10.59
CA THR A 158 -6.24 9.73 9.28
C THR A 158 -6.83 8.89 8.14
N LEU A 159 -7.62 7.86 8.46
CA LEU A 159 -8.17 6.93 7.48
C LEU A 159 -9.18 7.63 6.56
N ARG A 160 -9.10 7.37 5.25
CA ARG A 160 -9.95 8.06 4.27
C ARG A 160 -10.23 7.19 3.04
N GLY A 161 -11.37 6.49 3.04
CA GLY A 161 -11.78 5.60 1.94
C GLY A 161 -10.62 4.70 1.49
N LEU A 162 -10.48 4.49 0.19
CA LEU A 162 -9.32 3.79 -0.40
C LEU A 162 -8.00 4.59 -0.44
N THR A 163 -7.98 5.88 -0.11
CA THR A 163 -6.76 6.72 -0.25
C THR A 163 -5.80 6.61 0.93
N ARG A 164 -6.30 6.26 2.12
CA ARG A 164 -5.48 6.01 3.31
C ARG A 164 -6.13 4.92 4.15
N VAL A 165 -5.48 3.77 4.16
CA VAL A 165 -5.98 2.48 4.65
C VAL A 165 -4.94 1.81 5.56
N ARG A 166 -5.38 0.86 6.36
CA ARG A 166 -4.51 0.00 7.16
C ARG A 166 -4.11 -1.28 6.44
N ARG A 167 -4.96 -1.79 5.55
CA ARG A 167 -4.71 -2.98 4.72
C ARG A 167 -4.68 -2.59 3.24
N PHE A 168 -3.60 -2.91 2.56
CA PHE A 168 -3.40 -2.57 1.15
C PHE A 168 -2.56 -3.64 0.45
N GLN A 169 -2.57 -3.59 -0.88
CA GLN A 169 -1.70 -4.38 -1.74
C GLN A 169 -1.10 -3.41 -2.74
N GLN A 170 0.19 -3.58 -3.01
CA GLN A 170 0.91 -2.83 -4.03
C GLN A 170 1.27 -3.81 -5.14
N ASP A 171 1.38 -3.30 -6.35
CA ASP A 171 2.17 -3.86 -7.45
C ASP A 171 3.67 -3.75 -7.09
N ASP A 172 4.07 -4.39 -6.00
CA ASP A 172 5.40 -4.22 -5.42
C ASP A 172 6.41 -5.07 -6.19
N ALA A 173 7.59 -4.51 -6.43
CA ALA A 173 8.62 -5.18 -7.19
C ALA A 173 10.01 -4.83 -6.69
N HIS A 174 10.91 -5.82 -6.72
CA HIS A 174 12.27 -5.70 -6.23
C HIS A 174 13.25 -6.26 -7.25
N VAL A 175 14.18 -5.42 -7.67
CA VAL A 175 15.23 -5.78 -8.63
C VAL A 175 16.56 -5.89 -7.89
N PHE A 176 17.11 -7.09 -7.88
CA PHE A 176 18.46 -7.37 -7.39
C PHE A 176 19.40 -7.36 -8.59
N CYS A 177 20.35 -6.44 -8.58
CA CYS A 177 21.26 -6.24 -9.70
C CYS A 177 22.67 -5.90 -9.22
N THR A 178 23.64 -5.98 -10.13
CA THR A 178 24.99 -5.48 -9.87
C THR A 178 25.02 -3.95 -9.92
N VAL A 179 26.01 -3.34 -9.27
CA VAL A 179 26.19 -1.86 -9.29
C VAL A 179 26.25 -1.30 -10.72
N ALA A 180 26.91 -2.03 -11.64
CA ALA A 180 27.02 -1.63 -13.05
C ALA A 180 25.66 -1.61 -13.79
N GLN A 181 24.71 -2.46 -13.37
CA GLN A 181 23.38 -2.54 -13.98
C GLN A 181 22.42 -1.50 -13.43
N GLY A 182 22.69 -0.90 -12.26
CA GLY A 182 21.74 -0.04 -11.55
C GLY A 182 21.18 1.12 -12.39
N ARG A 183 22.01 1.78 -13.20
CA ARG A 183 21.55 2.88 -14.07
C ARG A 183 20.58 2.44 -15.17
N TYR A 184 20.76 1.23 -15.70
CA TYR A 184 19.91 0.68 -16.76
C TYR A 184 18.58 0.15 -16.23
N GLN A 185 18.45 -0.09 -14.91
CA GLN A 185 17.18 -0.53 -14.30
C GLN A 185 16.26 0.63 -13.90
N MET A 186 16.75 1.88 -13.92
CA MET A 186 15.96 3.07 -13.56
C MET A 186 15.35 3.80 -14.77
N MET A 187 15.65 3.33 -15.99
CA MET A 187 15.09 3.84 -17.24
C MET A 187 13.90 2.97 -17.66
#